data_AF-F2KMG8-F1
#
_entry.id   AF-F2KMG8-F1
#
_cell.length_a   1.000
_cell.length_b   1.000
_cell.length_c   1.000
_cell.angle_alpha   90.00
_cell.angle_beta   90.00
_cell.angle_gamma   90.00
#
_symmetry.space_group_name_H-M   'P 1'
#
loop_
_entity.id
_entity.type
_entity.pdbx_description
1 polymer ?
#
loop_
_entity_poly.entity_id
_entity_poly.type
_entity_poly.pdbx_seq_one_letter_code
_entity_poly.pdbx_strand_id
1 'polypeptide(L)'
;MAKGKSAKRSAKNVVRNRQKKNKQPHGKNKQQKKRGLFAPAKNKTASKNISIESPSKARKSVAWLRKQIRNHRLSITKAVQYANCAANRAKAMLKRKNLSRKERKELKEVHSIYRRFVEKNKKSKS
;
A
#
# COMPACT_ATOMS: atom_id res chain seq x y z
N MET A 1 34.10 58.58 -0.56
CA MET A 1 34.47 58.43 0.87
C MET A 1 34.28 56.95 1.23
N ALA A 2 35.30 56.08 1.29
CA ALA A 2 36.27 55.86 2.39
C ALA A 2 35.54 55.64 3.74
N LYS A 3 35.67 54.59 4.56
CA LYS A 3 36.55 53.41 4.79
C LYS A 3 35.72 52.43 5.67
N GLY A 4 35.81 51.10 5.58
CA GLY A 4 36.80 50.20 6.22
C GLY A 4 36.06 48.88 6.56
N LYS A 5 36.48 47.67 6.15
CA LYS A 5 37.65 46.81 6.50
C LYS A 5 37.71 46.33 7.96
N SER A 6 37.79 44.99 8.09
CA SER A 6 38.30 44.14 9.20
C SER A 6 37.44 44.03 10.47
N ALA A 7 37.34 42.90 11.17
CA ALA A 7 38.30 41.82 11.46
C ALA A 7 37.55 40.50 11.79
N LYS A 8 37.87 39.35 11.20
CA LYS A 8 38.81 38.28 11.65
C LYS A 8 38.47 37.56 12.99
N ARG A 9 38.63 36.22 12.93
CA ARG A 9 38.85 35.18 13.98
C ARG A 9 37.57 34.43 14.41
N SER A 10 37.32 33.17 14.01
CA SER A 10 38.06 31.91 14.30
C SER A 10 38.22 31.61 15.79
N ALA A 11 37.34 30.76 16.31
CA ALA A 11 37.55 29.92 17.50
C ALA A 11 36.57 28.72 17.37
N LYS A 12 37.08 27.57 16.92
CA LYS A 12 37.43 26.41 17.76
C LYS A 12 36.23 25.78 18.48
N ASN A 13 35.89 24.57 17.99
CA ASN A 13 35.71 23.37 18.81
C ASN A 13 35.13 23.59 20.22
N VAL A 14 33.80 23.55 20.31
CA VAL A 14 33.14 23.14 21.55
C VAL A 14 32.56 21.76 21.33
N VAL A 15 33.39 20.79 21.72
CA VAL A 15 33.07 19.41 22.08
C VAL A 15 31.66 19.33 22.69
N ARG A 16 30.69 18.78 21.94
CA ARG A 16 29.42 18.34 22.53
C ARG A 16 29.47 16.85 22.79
N ASN A 17 29.85 16.62 24.03
CA ASN A 17 29.99 15.39 24.77
C ASN A 17 28.73 14.50 24.68
N ARG A 18 28.89 13.32 24.10
CA ARG A 18 28.68 12.02 24.73
C ARG A 18 27.61 11.98 25.84
N GLN A 19 26.35 11.73 25.45
CA GLN A 19 25.41 11.00 26.30
C GLN A 19 24.94 9.75 25.55
N LYS A 20 25.74 8.68 25.67
CA LYS A 20 25.29 7.31 25.45
C LYS A 20 24.18 7.04 26.46
N LYS A 21 22.92 7.26 26.06
CA LYS A 21 21.77 6.77 26.82
C LYS A 21 21.84 5.25 26.84
N ASN A 22 21.99 4.71 28.06
CA ASN A 22 21.83 3.30 28.42
C ASN A 22 20.59 2.71 27.73
N LYS A 23 20.81 1.95 26.65
CA LYS A 23 19.80 1.04 26.11
C LYS A 23 19.80 -0.19 27.02
N GLN A 24 18.94 -0.17 28.03
CA GLN A 24 18.61 -1.40 28.75
C GLN A 24 18.13 -2.46 27.74
N PRO A 25 18.66 -3.70 27.78
CA PRO A 25 18.20 -4.74 26.89
C PRO A 25 16.82 -5.20 27.36
N HIS A 26 15.76 -4.71 26.72
CA HIS A 26 14.44 -5.31 26.88
C HIS A 26 14.45 -6.70 26.25
N GLY A 27 14.81 -7.70 27.04
CA GLY A 27 14.42 -9.07 26.81
C GLY A 27 12.90 -9.15 26.72
N LYS A 28 12.43 -9.60 25.56
CA LYS A 28 11.20 -10.40 25.39
C LYS A 28 11.18 -10.95 23.98
N ASN A 29 11.47 -12.25 23.92
CA ASN A 29 11.41 -13.13 22.77
C ASN A 29 9.98 -13.16 22.20
N LYS A 30 9.62 -12.18 21.36
CA LYS A 30 8.39 -12.22 20.56
C LYS A 30 8.77 -12.84 19.22
N GLN A 31 8.38 -14.11 19.01
CA GLN A 31 8.41 -14.79 17.72
C GLN A 31 8.15 -13.78 16.59
N GLN A 32 9.20 -13.45 15.83
CA GLN A 32 9.11 -12.50 14.74
C GLN A 32 8.15 -13.09 13.72
N LYS A 33 6.89 -12.63 13.70
CA LYS A 33 5.92 -13.00 12.66
C LYS A 33 6.62 -12.76 11.32
N LYS A 34 6.81 -13.82 10.54
CA LYS A 34 7.45 -13.78 9.22
C LYS A 34 6.81 -12.63 8.43
N ARG A 35 7.51 -11.49 8.35
CA ARG A 35 7.15 -10.32 7.54
C ARG A 35 7.96 -10.48 6.25
N GLY A 36 7.28 -10.73 5.14
CA GLY A 36 7.94 -11.02 3.86
C GLY A 36 6.94 -11.34 2.75
N LEU A 37 7.45 -11.52 1.53
CA LEU A 37 6.63 -11.80 0.33
C LEU A 37 5.73 -13.04 0.49
N PHE A 38 6.19 -14.02 1.26
CA PHE A 38 5.49 -15.28 1.56
C PHE A 38 4.79 -15.27 2.92
N ALA A 39 4.67 -14.10 3.56
CA ALA A 39 3.90 -13.97 4.78
C ALA A 39 2.41 -14.22 4.49
N PRO A 40 1.68 -14.87 5.41
CA PRO A 40 0.24 -14.99 5.26
C PRO A 40 -0.41 -13.60 5.23
N ALA A 41 -1.47 -13.47 4.42
CA ALA A 41 -2.18 -12.21 4.30
C ALA A 41 -2.72 -11.74 5.65
N LYS A 42 -2.56 -10.45 5.96
CA LYS A 42 -3.06 -9.83 7.20
C LYS A 42 -4.57 -10.00 7.36
N ASN A 43 -5.33 -9.99 6.27
CA ASN A 43 -6.77 -10.26 6.26
C ASN A 43 -7.06 -11.51 5.42
N LYS A 44 -7.19 -12.66 6.09
CA LYS A 44 -7.42 -13.97 5.47
C LYS A 44 -8.73 -14.02 4.66
N THR A 45 -9.78 -13.37 5.14
CA THR A 45 -11.09 -13.41 4.48
C THR A 45 -11.05 -12.61 3.18
N ALA A 46 -10.45 -11.42 3.21
CA ALA A 46 -10.30 -10.59 2.01
C ALA A 46 -9.40 -11.28 0.97
N SER A 47 -8.27 -11.89 1.38
CA SER A 47 -7.37 -12.55 0.44
C SER A 47 -7.98 -13.77 -0.25
N LYS A 48 -8.90 -14.49 0.41
CA LYS A 48 -9.62 -15.63 -0.19
C LYS A 48 -10.66 -15.20 -1.22
N ASN A 49 -11.31 -14.05 -1.02
CA ASN A 49 -12.43 -13.61 -1.84
C ASN A 49 -12.03 -12.64 -2.96
N ILE A 50 -10.89 -11.96 -2.84
CA ILE A 50 -10.42 -10.96 -3.80
C ILE A 50 -9.40 -11.59 -4.74
N SER A 51 -9.80 -11.76 -6.00
CA SER A 51 -8.98 -12.37 -7.04
C SER A 51 -8.82 -11.45 -8.24
N ILE A 52 -7.65 -11.56 -8.89
CA ILE A 52 -7.30 -10.87 -10.13
C ILE A 52 -7.06 -11.85 -11.29
N GLU A 53 -7.34 -13.13 -11.07
CA GLU A 53 -7.00 -14.22 -11.99
C GLU A 53 -7.78 -14.16 -13.30
N SER A 54 -9.08 -13.83 -13.23
CA SER A 54 -9.93 -13.71 -14.41
C SER A 54 -11.00 -12.62 -14.22
N PRO A 55 -11.58 -12.08 -15.30
CA PRO A 55 -12.65 -11.10 -15.22
C PRO A 55 -13.86 -11.60 -14.43
N SER A 56 -14.24 -12.88 -14.61
CA SER A 56 -15.34 -13.51 -13.88
C SER A 56 -15.08 -13.53 -12.37
N LYS A 57 -13.88 -13.96 -11.94
CA LYS A 57 -13.49 -13.95 -10.53
C LYS A 57 -13.44 -12.53 -9.96
N ALA A 58 -12.95 -11.54 -10.73
CA ALA A 58 -12.96 -10.14 -10.31
C ALA A 58 -14.37 -9.58 -10.10
N ARG A 59 -15.34 -9.94 -10.97
CA ARG A 59 -16.75 -9.57 -10.78
C ARG A 59 -17.33 -10.16 -9.50
N LYS A 60 -17.05 -11.44 -9.22
CA LYS A 60 -17.45 -12.10 -7.96
C LYS A 60 -16.82 -11.43 -6.74
N SER A 61 -15.54 -11.05 -6.81
CA SER A 61 -14.86 -10.31 -5.74
C SER A 61 -15.50 -8.95 -5.46
N VAL A 62 -15.87 -8.19 -6.51
CA VAL A 62 -16.57 -6.91 -6.35
C VAL A 62 -17.98 -7.11 -5.78
N ALA A 63 -18.71 -8.14 -6.21
CA ALA A 63 -20.01 -8.47 -5.63
C ALA A 63 -19.90 -8.81 -4.14
N TRP A 64 -18.87 -9.57 -3.75
CA TRP A 64 -18.56 -9.86 -2.36
C TRP A 64 -18.27 -8.57 -1.57
N LEU A 65 -17.44 -7.66 -2.10
CA LEU A 65 -17.16 -6.37 -1.45
C LEU A 65 -18.44 -5.56 -1.22
N ARG A 66 -19.33 -5.48 -2.21
CA ARG A 66 -20.64 -4.82 -2.08
C ARG A 66 -21.50 -5.45 -0.98
N LYS A 67 -21.54 -6.79 -0.91
CA LYS A 67 -22.26 -7.52 0.14
C LYS A 67 -21.67 -7.22 1.53
N GLN A 68 -20.35 -7.15 1.68
CA GLN A 68 -19.72 -6.83 2.96
C GLN A 68 -20.00 -5.39 3.41
N ILE A 69 -20.04 -4.44 2.48
CA ILE A 69 -20.43 -3.05 2.77
C ILE A 69 -21.89 -3.00 3.24
N ARG A 70 -22.80 -3.62 2.47
CA ARG A 70 -24.24 -3.65 2.79
C ARG A 70 -24.52 -4.26 4.16
N ASN A 71 -23.79 -5.31 4.52
CA ASN A 71 -23.95 -5.98 5.82
C ASN A 71 -23.17 -5.27 6.95
N HIS A 72 -22.63 -4.07 6.72
CA HIS A 72 -21.81 -3.30 7.67
C HIS A 72 -20.58 -4.05 8.23
N ARG A 73 -20.16 -5.16 7.59
CA ARG A 73 -19.00 -5.97 7.99
C ARG A 73 -17.68 -5.39 7.50
N LEU A 74 -17.72 -4.49 6.52
CA LEU A 74 -16.56 -3.83 5.94
C LEU A 74 -16.87 -2.37 5.63
N SER A 75 -16.04 -1.45 6.13
CA SER A 75 -16.19 -0.04 5.80
C SER A 75 -15.89 0.22 4.32
N ILE A 76 -16.58 1.20 3.74
CA ILE A 76 -16.38 1.63 2.34
C ILE A 76 -14.90 1.96 2.10
N THR A 77 -14.25 2.66 3.04
CA THR A 77 -12.83 3.01 2.94
C THR A 77 -11.93 1.77 2.79
N LYS A 78 -12.14 0.73 3.60
CA LYS A 78 -11.37 -0.52 3.49
C LYS A 78 -11.68 -1.27 2.20
N ALA A 79 -12.94 -1.31 1.78
CA ALA A 79 -13.33 -1.95 0.53
C ALA A 79 -12.67 -1.27 -0.68
N VAL A 80 -12.64 0.06 -0.71
CA VAL A 80 -11.93 0.86 -1.71
C VAL A 80 -10.43 0.58 -1.67
N GLN A 81 -9.82 0.48 -0.48
CA GLN A 81 -8.42 0.12 -0.36
C GLN A 81 -8.11 -1.25 -0.99
N TYR A 82 -8.94 -2.27 -0.72
CA TYR A 82 -8.76 -3.59 -1.31
C TYR A 82 -8.92 -3.59 -2.83
N ALA A 83 -9.94 -2.90 -3.34
CA ALA A 83 -10.15 -2.75 -4.78
C ALA A 83 -8.98 -2.00 -5.46
N ASN A 84 -8.44 -0.96 -4.82
CA ASN A 84 -7.25 -0.26 -5.32
C ASN A 84 -6.03 -1.17 -5.39
N CYS A 85 -5.77 -1.98 -4.36
CA CYS A 85 -4.67 -2.95 -4.38
C CYS A 85 -4.82 -3.96 -5.53
N ALA A 86 -6.03 -4.49 -5.74
CA ALA A 86 -6.32 -5.43 -6.83
C ALA A 86 -6.14 -4.77 -8.21
N ALA A 87 -6.67 -3.57 -8.41
CA ALA A 87 -6.47 -2.79 -9.63
C ALA A 87 -4.99 -2.53 -9.91
N ASN A 88 -4.23 -2.05 -8.91
CA ASN A 88 -2.81 -1.78 -9.06
C ASN A 88 -2.02 -3.04 -9.39
N ARG A 89 -2.39 -4.19 -8.81
CA ARG A 89 -1.76 -5.47 -9.13
C ARG A 89 -2.04 -5.92 -10.56
N ALA A 90 -3.28 -5.80 -11.03
CA ALA A 90 -3.62 -6.06 -12.43
C ALA A 90 -2.87 -5.11 -13.39
N LYS A 91 -2.80 -3.82 -13.05
CA LYS A 91 -2.04 -2.81 -13.81
C LYS A 91 -0.54 -3.13 -13.85
N ALA A 92 0.04 -3.61 -12.76
CA ALA A 92 1.43 -4.04 -12.70
C ALA A 92 1.66 -5.28 -13.59
N MET A 93 0.76 -6.26 -13.55
CA MET A 93 0.84 -7.45 -14.41
C MET A 93 0.81 -7.10 -15.90
N LEU A 94 0.03 -6.08 -16.30
CA LEU A 94 -0.03 -5.60 -17.69
C LEU A 94 1.31 -5.10 -18.24
N LYS A 95 2.27 -4.73 -17.39
CA LYS A 95 3.61 -4.28 -17.81
C LYS A 95 4.53 -5.44 -18.23
N ARG A 96 4.13 -6.69 -18.00
CA ARG A 96 4.90 -7.87 -18.42
C ARG A 96 4.95 -7.94 -19.95
N LYS A 97 6.14 -8.19 -20.50
CA LYS A 97 6.36 -8.30 -21.96
C LYS A 97 5.72 -9.57 -22.55
N ASN A 98 5.70 -10.67 -21.78
CA ASN A 98 5.26 -12.00 -22.22
C ASN A 98 3.76 -12.25 -21.91
N LEU A 99 2.88 -11.38 -22.39
CA LEU A 99 1.43 -11.56 -22.26
C LEU A 99 0.81 -11.77 -23.64
N SER A 100 0.01 -12.81 -23.79
CA SER A 100 -0.82 -12.97 -24.98
C SER A 100 -1.83 -11.81 -25.08
N ARG A 101 -2.33 -11.58 -26.30
CA ARG A 101 -3.38 -10.56 -26.54
C ARG A 101 -4.63 -10.82 -25.69
N LYS A 102 -4.99 -12.10 -25.49
CA LYS A 102 -6.14 -12.54 -24.69
C LYS A 102 -5.92 -12.20 -23.21
N GLU A 103 -4.81 -12.63 -22.62
CA GLU A 103 -4.49 -12.34 -21.21
C GLU A 103 -4.40 -10.84 -20.95
N ARG A 104 -3.82 -10.08 -21.88
CA ARG A 104 -3.76 -8.62 -21.79
C ARG A 104 -5.16 -8.00 -21.79
N LYS A 105 -6.08 -8.50 -22.62
CA LYS A 105 -7.48 -8.06 -22.64
C LYS A 105 -8.17 -8.37 -21.30
N GLU A 106 -7.99 -9.58 -20.80
CA GLU A 106 -8.57 -10.02 -19.52
C GLU A 106 -8.04 -9.20 -18.34
N LEU A 107 -6.73 -8.96 -18.25
CA LEU A 107 -6.13 -8.13 -17.20
C LEU A 107 -6.59 -6.66 -17.26
N LYS A 108 -6.76 -6.10 -18.47
CA LYS A 108 -7.35 -4.76 -18.65
C LYS A 108 -8.78 -4.72 -18.14
N GLU A 109 -9.57 -5.75 -18.40
CA GLU A 109 -10.94 -5.85 -17.91
C GLU A 109 -10.97 -5.99 -16.38
N VAL A 110 -10.13 -6.84 -15.78
CA VAL A 110 -9.96 -6.96 -14.32
C VAL A 110 -9.64 -5.60 -13.70
N HIS A 111 -8.68 -4.87 -14.26
CA HIS A 111 -8.34 -3.52 -13.80
C HIS A 111 -9.55 -2.57 -13.86
N SER A 112 -10.29 -2.58 -14.98
CA SER A 112 -11.48 -1.74 -15.18
C SER A 112 -12.60 -2.05 -14.17
N ILE A 113 -12.86 -3.34 -13.90
CA ILE A 113 -13.87 -3.79 -12.93
C ILE A 113 -13.61 -3.19 -11.55
N TYR A 114 -12.38 -3.30 -11.05
CA TYR A 114 -12.01 -2.77 -9.75
C TYR A 114 -11.99 -1.24 -9.72
N ARG A 115 -11.51 -0.58 -10.79
CA ARG A 115 -11.53 0.89 -10.90
C ARG A 115 -12.94 1.47 -10.88
N ARG A 116 -13.87 0.87 -11.63
CA ARG A 116 -15.28 1.28 -11.63
C ARG A 116 -15.90 1.17 -10.24
N PHE A 117 -15.55 0.12 -9.48
CA PHE A 117 -15.98 0.01 -8.08
C PHE A 117 -15.43 1.15 -7.22
N VAL A 118 -14.13 1.46 -7.34
CA VAL A 118 -13.50 2.56 -6.58
C VAL A 118 -14.14 3.90 -6.92
N GLU A 119 -14.32 4.20 -8.20
CA GLU A 119 -14.88 5.48 -8.66
C GLU A 119 -16.31 5.67 -8.18
N LYS A 120 -17.15 4.62 -8.25
CA LYS A 120 -18.52 4.67 -7.72
C LYS A 120 -18.56 5.00 -6.23
N ASN A 121 -17.70 4.36 -5.43
CA ASN A 121 -17.69 4.55 -3.97
C ASN A 121 -16.94 5.80 -3.51
N LYS A 122 -16.10 6.40 -4.36
CA LYS A 122 -15.49 7.71 -4.10
C LYS A 122 -16.51 8.84 -4.29
N LYS A 123 -17.31 8.79 -5.35
CA LYS A 123 -18.36 9.78 -5.61
C LYS A 123 -19.39 9.86 -4.48
N SER A 124 -19.70 8.75 -3.83
CA SER A 124 -20.62 8.73 -2.68
C SER A 124 -20.09 9.35 -1.39
N LYS A 125 -18.84 9.84 -1.37
CA LYS A 125 -18.25 10.57 -0.23
C LYS A 125 -18.14 12.08 -0.45
N SER A 126 -18.40 12.55 -1.67
CA SER A 126 -18.43 13.97 -2.04
C SER A 126 -19.88 14.43 -2.03
#